data_AF-X0X237-F1
#
_entry.id   AF-X0X237-F1
#
_cell.length_a   1.000
_cell.length_b   1.000
_cell.length_c   1.000
_cell.angle_alpha   90.00
_cell.angle_beta   90.00
_cell.angle_gamma   90.00
#
_symmetry.space_group_name_H-M   'P 1'
#
loop_
_entity.id
_entity.type
_entity.pdbx_description
1 polymer ?
#
loop_
_entity_poly.entity_id
_entity_poly.type
_entity_poly.pdbx_seq_one_letter_code
_entity_poly.pdbx_strand_id
1 'polypeptide(L)'
;NMQDLWRIAIGDRIPDAIMLDFELTFLQSDEVLTDNAEQSFIDAEIFELPVIGYTRGNWWEIHIKRTIEIGKLFIVAHYPFFLLDGKWQQCRTHADLHKHLPIGNSFTPYLGRLKKEQVLGWQFSEKGQLVAYLKSMDLDSLIKADMEKLFGGHTPDPLPEKLPMQISYPAGRGVEITEVEVPYG
;
A
#
# COMPACT_ATOMS: atom_id res chain seq x y z
N ASN A 1 -30.21 19.37 -0.89
CA ASN A 1 -28.80 19.41 -0.43
C ASN A 1 -27.95 18.76 -1.51
N MET A 2 -26.97 19.46 -2.12
CA MET A 2 -26.09 18.84 -3.13
C MET A 2 -25.14 17.80 -2.52
N GLN A 3 -24.84 17.89 -1.22
CA GLN A 3 -23.88 17.02 -0.54
C GLN A 3 -24.37 15.57 -0.41
N ASP A 4 -25.66 15.29 -0.52
CA ASP A 4 -26.23 13.94 -0.38
C ASP A 4 -26.51 13.23 -1.72
N LEU A 5 -26.30 13.90 -2.86
CA LEU A 5 -26.65 13.34 -4.18
C LEU A 5 -25.82 12.09 -4.52
N TRP A 6 -24.57 12.01 -4.03
CA TRP A 6 -23.73 10.83 -4.24
C TRP A 6 -24.26 9.60 -3.50
N ARG A 7 -24.76 9.77 -2.26
CA ARG A 7 -25.37 8.68 -1.46
C ARG A 7 -26.58 8.10 -2.17
N ILE A 8 -27.41 8.97 -2.76
CA ILE A 8 -28.59 8.54 -3.53
C ILE A 8 -28.16 7.78 -4.80
N ALA A 9 -27.09 8.21 -5.47
CA ALA A 9 -26.62 7.58 -6.70
C ALA A 9 -26.02 6.17 -6.47
N ILE A 10 -25.30 5.96 -5.37
CA ILE A 10 -24.66 4.66 -5.09
C ILE A 10 -25.50 3.73 -4.21
N GLY A 11 -26.45 4.27 -3.44
CA GLY A 11 -27.44 3.51 -2.67
C GLY A 11 -26.82 2.76 -1.51
N ASP A 12 -27.01 1.44 -1.47
CA ASP A 12 -26.46 0.51 -0.47
C ASP A 12 -24.99 0.15 -0.73
N ARG A 13 -24.39 0.65 -1.82
CA ARG A 13 -22.98 0.44 -2.21
C ARG A 13 -22.07 1.57 -1.72
N ILE A 14 -22.43 2.25 -0.64
CA ILE A 14 -21.56 3.24 -0.01
C ILE A 14 -20.31 2.51 0.50
N PRO A 15 -19.10 2.88 0.05
CA PRO A 15 -17.88 2.24 0.51
C PRO A 15 -17.61 2.61 1.97
N ASP A 16 -16.91 1.74 2.70
CA ASP A 16 -16.55 2.02 4.10
C ASP A 16 -15.47 3.10 4.23
N ALA A 17 -14.68 3.34 3.17
CA ALA A 17 -13.65 4.37 3.09
C ALA A 17 -13.44 4.84 1.64
N ILE A 18 -12.83 6.03 1.51
CA ILE A 18 -12.30 6.55 0.24
C ILE A 18 -10.79 6.32 0.23
N MET A 19 -10.28 5.67 -0.81
CA MET A 19 -8.84 5.51 -1.03
C MET A 19 -8.39 6.45 -2.16
N LEU A 20 -7.36 7.25 -1.90
CA LEU A 20 -6.75 8.17 -2.86
C LEU A 20 -5.42 7.61 -3.33
N ASP A 21 -5.33 7.25 -4.61
CA ASP A 21 -4.15 6.61 -5.21
C ASP A 21 -3.18 7.64 -5.80
N PHE A 22 -1.96 7.68 -5.26
CA PHE A 22 -0.88 8.59 -5.65
C PHE A 22 0.36 7.81 -6.09
N GLU A 23 0.43 7.44 -7.36
CA GLU A 23 1.60 6.74 -7.91
C GLU A 23 2.04 7.16 -9.33
N LEU A 24 1.31 8.08 -9.97
CA LEU A 24 1.55 8.50 -11.36
C LEU A 24 1.90 9.97 -11.44
N THR A 25 2.94 10.30 -12.21
CA THR A 25 3.37 11.68 -12.42
C THR A 25 2.75 12.33 -13.66
N PHE A 26 2.37 11.57 -14.70
CA PHE A 26 1.79 12.06 -15.96
C PHE A 26 2.48 13.31 -16.56
N LEU A 27 3.81 13.43 -16.45
CA LEU A 27 4.58 14.61 -16.91
C LEU A 27 4.22 15.93 -16.18
N GLN A 28 3.60 15.86 -15.00
CA GLN A 28 3.30 17.02 -14.16
C GLN A 28 4.53 17.42 -13.33
N SER A 29 4.62 18.71 -12.97
CA SER A 29 5.64 19.18 -12.02
C SER A 29 5.31 18.70 -10.61
N ASP A 30 6.33 18.67 -9.76
CA ASP A 30 6.16 18.35 -8.34
C ASP A 30 5.20 19.33 -7.64
N GLU A 31 5.13 20.61 -8.05
CA GLU A 31 4.12 21.54 -7.51
C GLU A 31 2.70 21.10 -7.85
N VAL A 32 2.44 20.75 -9.11
CA VAL A 32 1.12 20.30 -9.56
C VAL A 32 0.72 19.00 -8.86
N LEU A 33 1.65 18.06 -8.72
CA LEU A 33 1.42 16.81 -7.98
C LEU A 33 1.11 17.08 -6.50
N THR A 34 1.84 18.02 -5.89
CA THR A 34 1.60 18.43 -4.51
C THR A 34 0.24 19.13 -4.34
N ASP A 35 -0.17 19.99 -5.27
CA ASP A 35 -1.48 20.66 -5.26
C ASP A 35 -2.62 19.66 -5.45
N ASN A 36 -2.46 18.73 -6.38
CA ASN A 36 -3.45 17.68 -6.62
C ASN A 36 -3.61 16.77 -5.40
N ALA A 37 -2.51 16.39 -4.74
CA ALA A 37 -2.57 15.58 -3.52
C ALA A 37 -3.32 16.30 -2.39
N GLU A 38 -3.03 17.57 -2.15
CA GLU A 38 -3.70 18.38 -1.13
C GLU A 38 -5.19 18.54 -1.44
N GLN A 39 -5.52 18.91 -2.69
CA GLN A 39 -6.90 19.09 -3.11
C GLN A 39 -7.70 17.79 -3.06
N SER A 40 -7.09 16.65 -3.42
CA SER A 40 -7.77 15.35 -3.36
C SER A 40 -8.19 14.98 -1.94
N PHE A 41 -7.35 15.28 -0.94
CA PHE A 41 -7.72 15.07 0.46
C PHE A 41 -8.85 15.99 0.93
N ILE A 42 -8.87 17.26 0.47
CA ILE A 42 -9.93 18.22 0.78
C ILE A 42 -11.24 17.78 0.14
N ASP A 43 -11.21 17.42 -1.14
CA ASP A 43 -12.40 17.01 -1.89
C ASP A 43 -12.99 15.70 -1.35
N ALA A 44 -12.16 14.81 -0.82
CA ALA A 44 -12.64 13.57 -0.20
C ALA A 44 -13.45 13.81 1.09
N GLU A 45 -13.32 14.97 1.74
CA GLU A 45 -14.08 15.27 2.97
C GLU A 45 -15.60 15.36 2.71
N ILE A 46 -16.04 15.62 1.47
CA ILE A 46 -17.46 15.70 1.12
C ILE A 46 -18.21 14.38 1.32
N PHE A 47 -17.48 13.25 1.34
CA PHE A 47 -18.07 11.93 1.50
C PHE A 47 -18.37 11.60 2.97
N GLU A 48 -17.80 12.35 3.93
CA GLU A 48 -17.92 12.07 5.37
C GLU A 48 -17.53 10.61 5.72
N LEU A 49 -16.59 10.05 4.95
CA LEU A 49 -16.03 8.71 5.12
C LEU A 49 -14.56 8.81 5.54
N PRO A 50 -14.00 7.77 6.19
CA PRO A 50 -12.56 7.66 6.35
C PRO A 50 -11.82 7.81 5.01
N VAL A 51 -10.76 8.62 4.98
CA VAL A 51 -9.93 8.85 3.79
C VAL A 51 -8.54 8.28 4.01
N ILE A 52 -8.12 7.41 3.10
CA ILE A 52 -6.84 6.70 3.15
C ILE A 52 -6.02 7.05 1.91
N GLY A 53 -4.77 7.49 2.09
CA GLY A 53 -3.85 7.64 0.97
C GLY A 53 -3.25 6.29 0.56
N TYR A 54 -2.95 6.10 -0.71
CA TYR A 54 -2.18 4.97 -1.21
C TYR A 54 -1.01 5.51 -2.04
N THR A 55 0.19 5.02 -1.79
CA THR A 55 1.39 5.47 -2.54
C THR A 55 2.58 4.52 -2.35
N ARG A 56 3.65 4.75 -3.10
CA ARG A 56 4.99 4.23 -2.81
C ARG A 56 5.74 5.30 -2.02
N GLY A 57 6.35 4.97 -0.89
CA GLY A 57 6.96 5.99 -0.04
C GLY A 57 8.10 6.79 -0.70
N ASN A 58 8.81 6.19 -1.66
CA ASN A 58 9.81 6.90 -2.46
C ASN A 58 9.17 7.89 -3.43
N TRP A 59 8.09 7.51 -4.09
CA TRP A 59 7.33 8.40 -4.98
C TRP A 59 6.81 9.61 -4.19
N TRP A 60 6.24 9.36 -3.01
CA TRP A 60 5.71 10.42 -2.14
C TRP A 60 6.79 11.41 -1.73
N GLU A 61 7.95 10.92 -1.29
CA GLU A 61 9.07 11.78 -0.89
C GLU A 61 9.64 12.58 -2.06
N ILE A 62 9.76 11.96 -3.24
CA ILE A 62 10.32 12.62 -4.41
C ILE A 62 9.38 13.72 -4.90
N HIS A 63 8.07 13.46 -5.00
CA HIS A 63 7.16 14.33 -5.73
C HIS A 63 6.34 15.27 -4.86
N ILE A 64 6.02 14.89 -3.62
CA ILE A 64 5.19 15.72 -2.74
C ILE A 64 6.09 16.61 -1.89
N LYS A 65 5.92 17.93 -2.01
CA LYS A 65 6.84 18.91 -1.38
C LYS A 65 6.34 19.49 -0.06
N ARG A 66 5.03 19.48 0.16
CA ARG A 66 4.40 19.88 1.44
C ARG A 66 4.20 18.68 2.36
N THR A 67 3.87 18.95 3.62
CA THR A 67 3.62 17.93 4.66
C THR A 67 2.15 17.52 4.71
N ILE A 68 1.59 17.14 3.56
CA ILE A 68 0.15 16.80 3.41
C ILE A 68 -0.17 15.52 4.18
N GLU A 69 0.81 14.64 4.35
CA GLU A 69 0.65 13.37 5.06
C GLU A 69 0.30 13.53 6.54
N ILE A 70 0.60 14.67 7.17
CA ILE A 70 0.41 14.84 8.62
C ILE A 70 -1.06 14.63 9.00
N GLY A 71 -1.31 13.70 9.93
CA GLY A 71 -2.66 13.36 10.39
C GLY A 71 -3.47 12.50 9.41
N LYS A 72 -2.88 12.05 8.31
CA LYS A 72 -3.50 11.13 7.35
C LYS A 72 -2.95 9.72 7.51
N LEU A 73 -3.76 8.74 7.12
CA LEU A 73 -3.44 7.32 7.13
C LEU A 73 -3.17 6.83 5.70
N PHE A 74 -2.28 5.86 5.56
CA PHE A 74 -1.80 5.37 4.27
C PHE A 74 -1.74 3.85 4.20
N ILE A 75 -1.98 3.32 3.00
CA ILE A 75 -1.49 2.01 2.57
C ILE A 75 -0.25 2.26 1.69
N VAL A 76 0.85 1.55 1.97
CA VAL A 76 2.11 1.77 1.25
C VAL A 76 2.44 0.60 0.35
N ALA A 77 2.64 0.87 -0.93
CA ALA A 77 3.07 -0.13 -1.90
C ALA A 77 4.57 -0.36 -1.81
N HIS A 78 4.95 -1.62 -1.59
CA HIS A 78 6.34 -2.06 -1.61
C HIS A 78 6.38 -3.55 -1.94
N TYR A 79 6.91 -3.90 -3.10
CA TYR A 79 6.95 -5.28 -3.56
C TYR A 79 8.28 -5.92 -3.15
N PRO A 80 8.35 -6.70 -2.06
CA PRO A 80 9.59 -7.30 -1.62
C PRO A 80 10.07 -8.33 -2.66
N PHE A 81 11.37 -8.27 -2.95
CA PHE A 81 12.07 -9.31 -3.69
C PHE A 81 12.84 -10.18 -2.67
N PHE A 82 12.95 -11.50 -2.88
CA PHE A 82 13.76 -12.39 -2.02
C PHE A 82 14.98 -12.90 -2.78
N LEU A 83 16.19 -12.71 -2.24
CA LEU A 83 17.36 -13.42 -2.73
C LEU A 83 17.46 -14.77 -1.97
N LEU A 84 17.00 -15.86 -2.58
CA LEU A 84 17.17 -17.22 -2.06
C LEU A 84 18.29 -17.91 -2.84
N ASP A 85 19.31 -18.39 -2.13
CA ASP A 85 20.47 -19.10 -2.70
C ASP A 85 21.17 -18.32 -3.84
N GLY A 86 21.30 -17.00 -3.68
CA GLY A 86 21.94 -16.13 -4.69
C GLY A 86 21.09 -15.85 -5.93
N LYS A 87 19.79 -16.18 -5.92
CA LYS A 87 18.85 -15.88 -7.00
C LYS A 87 17.60 -15.19 -6.45
N TRP A 88 17.07 -14.22 -7.19
CA TRP A 88 15.77 -13.65 -6.85
C TRP A 88 14.68 -14.71 -7.08
N GLN A 89 13.95 -15.08 -6.02
CA GLN A 89 12.98 -16.18 -6.02
C GLN A 89 11.68 -15.81 -5.29
N GLN A 90 10.63 -16.61 -5.53
CA GLN A 90 9.29 -16.43 -4.95
C GLN A 90 9.24 -16.80 -3.47
N CYS A 91 8.39 -16.10 -2.70
CA CYS A 91 7.85 -16.62 -1.45
C CYS A 91 6.89 -17.78 -1.77
N ARG A 92 7.13 -18.97 -1.21
CA ARG A 92 6.29 -20.15 -1.48
C ARG A 92 5.08 -20.24 -0.55
N THR A 93 5.16 -19.58 0.62
CA THR A 93 4.08 -19.53 1.59
C THR A 93 4.04 -18.18 2.32
N HIS A 94 2.89 -17.83 2.91
CA HIS A 94 2.79 -16.67 3.81
C HIS A 94 3.68 -16.84 5.06
N ALA A 95 3.99 -18.07 5.50
CA ALA A 95 4.90 -18.28 6.63
C ALA A 95 6.35 -17.89 6.30
N ASP A 96 6.78 -18.08 5.04
CA ASP A 96 8.10 -17.65 4.58
C ASP A 96 8.23 -16.12 4.61
N LEU A 97 7.16 -15.40 4.27
CA LEU A 97 7.07 -13.94 4.39
C LEU A 97 7.38 -13.48 5.82
N HIS A 98 6.76 -14.10 6.83
CA HIS A 98 6.94 -13.75 8.24
C HIS A 98 8.30 -14.19 8.81
N LYS A 99 8.84 -15.34 8.38
CA LYS A 99 10.13 -15.85 8.85
C LYS A 99 11.31 -14.97 8.43
N HIS A 100 11.16 -14.28 7.30
CA HIS A 100 12.20 -13.42 6.73
C HIS A 100 11.96 -11.94 7.02
N LEU A 101 11.15 -11.64 8.05
CA LEU A 101 10.84 -10.31 8.55
C LEU A 101 11.27 -10.15 10.03
N PRO A 102 11.84 -9.00 10.44
CA PRO A 102 12.48 -7.97 9.62
C PRO A 102 13.94 -8.35 9.29
N ILE A 103 14.37 -8.10 8.05
CA ILE A 103 15.78 -8.11 7.64
C ILE A 103 16.14 -6.68 7.21
N GLY A 104 17.33 -6.20 7.61
CA GLY A 104 17.82 -4.84 7.40
C GLY A 104 18.19 -4.46 5.95
N ASN A 105 17.47 -4.94 4.94
CA ASN A 105 17.62 -4.54 3.53
C ASN A 105 16.33 -4.79 2.72
N SER A 106 15.94 -3.82 1.88
CA SER A 106 14.91 -3.89 0.81
C SER A 106 13.53 -4.49 1.12
N PHE A 107 13.22 -4.84 2.37
CA PHE A 107 12.00 -5.58 2.73
C PHE A 107 11.01 -4.76 3.55
N THR A 108 11.51 -3.90 4.43
CA THR A 108 10.67 -2.86 5.04
C THR A 108 10.34 -1.85 3.94
N PRO A 109 9.06 -1.51 3.70
CA PRO A 109 8.66 -0.47 2.78
C PRO A 109 9.47 0.75 3.10
N TYR A 110 10.13 1.28 2.07
CA TYR A 110 10.67 2.59 2.19
C TYR A 110 9.49 3.55 2.39
N LEU A 111 9.34 4.05 3.62
CA LEU A 111 8.23 4.93 3.98
C LEU A 111 8.45 6.37 3.49
N GLY A 112 9.67 6.71 3.08
CA GLY A 112 10.07 8.08 2.79
C GLY A 112 9.80 8.96 3.99
N ARG A 113 8.93 9.97 3.80
CA ARG A 113 8.53 10.92 4.85
C ARG A 113 7.35 10.43 5.71
N LEU A 114 6.72 9.32 5.36
CA LEU A 114 5.64 8.73 6.15
C LEU A 114 6.20 8.10 7.42
N LYS A 115 5.47 8.25 8.53
CA LYS A 115 5.79 7.60 9.80
C LYS A 115 5.03 6.29 9.94
N LYS A 116 5.54 5.38 10.78
CA LYS A 116 4.95 4.05 10.98
C LYS A 116 3.50 4.12 11.46
N GLU A 117 3.20 5.06 12.37
CA GLU A 117 1.85 5.28 12.90
C GLU A 117 0.85 5.78 11.85
N GLN A 118 1.32 6.19 10.67
CA GLN A 118 0.49 6.59 9.55
C GLN A 118 0.21 5.42 8.59
N VAL A 119 0.79 4.24 8.77
CA VAL A 119 0.70 3.13 7.82
C VAL A 119 -0.25 2.04 8.32
N LEU A 120 -1.38 1.86 7.64
CA LEU A 120 -2.40 0.85 7.94
C LEU A 120 -2.04 -0.55 7.44
N GLY A 121 -1.21 -0.62 6.40
CA GLY A 121 -1.00 -1.86 5.68
C GLY A 121 -0.24 -1.64 4.39
N TRP A 122 0.23 -2.73 3.81
CA TRP A 122 1.21 -2.69 2.73
C TRP A 122 0.71 -3.50 1.54
N GLN A 123 0.77 -2.93 0.34
CA GLN A 123 0.58 -3.71 -0.88
C GLN A 123 1.91 -4.38 -1.22
N PHE A 124 1.96 -5.71 -1.08
CA PHE A 124 3.19 -6.48 -1.22
C PHE A 124 3.29 -7.21 -2.55
N SER A 125 2.25 -7.20 -3.39
CA SER A 125 2.30 -7.77 -4.72
C SER A 125 1.28 -7.14 -5.66
N GLU A 126 1.65 -7.01 -6.94
CA GLU A 126 0.75 -6.71 -8.07
C GLU A 126 0.50 -7.93 -8.99
N LYS A 127 0.95 -9.11 -8.55
CA LYS A 127 0.98 -10.36 -9.32
C LYS A 127 0.66 -11.56 -8.43
N GLY A 128 -0.07 -11.31 -7.36
CA GLY A 128 -0.61 -12.33 -6.48
C GLY A 128 -1.64 -13.19 -7.20
N GLN A 129 -1.77 -14.42 -6.79
CA GLN A 129 -2.81 -15.34 -7.24
C GLN A 129 -3.28 -16.14 -6.03
N LEU A 130 -4.60 -16.13 -5.82
CA LEU A 130 -5.24 -17.05 -4.89
C LEU A 130 -5.57 -18.33 -5.66
N VAL A 131 -5.41 -19.52 -5.05
CA VAL A 131 -5.60 -20.80 -5.78
C VAL A 131 -6.96 -20.93 -6.48
N ALA A 132 -8.02 -20.33 -5.92
CA ALA A 132 -9.35 -20.32 -6.54
C ALA A 132 -9.53 -19.25 -7.64
N TYR A 133 -8.55 -18.37 -7.85
CA TYR A 133 -8.61 -17.23 -8.74
C TYR A 133 -7.38 -17.17 -9.66
N LEU A 134 -7.55 -17.65 -10.89
CA LEU A 134 -6.43 -17.84 -11.85
C LEU A 134 -5.85 -16.53 -12.43
N LYS A 135 -6.45 -15.37 -12.11
CA LYS A 135 -5.95 -14.07 -12.58
C LYS A 135 -5.02 -13.48 -11.54
N SER A 136 -3.97 -12.81 -12.03
CA SER A 136 -3.14 -11.95 -11.17
C SER A 136 -3.98 -10.86 -10.53
N MET A 137 -3.71 -10.59 -9.27
CA MET A 137 -4.33 -9.55 -8.46
C MET A 137 -3.29 -8.89 -7.57
N ASP A 138 -3.63 -7.70 -7.10
CA ASP A 138 -2.88 -7.04 -6.05
C ASP A 138 -3.16 -7.72 -4.71
N LEU A 139 -2.15 -7.78 -3.85
CA LEU A 139 -2.26 -8.36 -2.52
C LEU A 139 -1.77 -7.38 -1.46
N ASP A 140 -2.64 -7.14 -0.50
CA ASP A 140 -2.41 -6.25 0.63
C ASP A 140 -2.33 -7.03 1.94
N SER A 141 -1.46 -6.57 2.84
CA SER A 141 -1.40 -7.02 4.22
C SER A 141 -1.74 -5.85 5.13
N LEU A 142 -2.92 -5.87 5.72
CA LEU A 142 -3.43 -4.78 6.58
C LEU A 142 -3.30 -5.15 8.06
N ILE A 143 -3.07 -4.14 8.91
CA ILE A 143 -2.96 -4.30 10.36
C ILE A 143 -4.38 -4.39 10.93
N LYS A 144 -4.77 -5.60 11.35
CA LYS A 144 -6.12 -5.91 11.87
C LYS A 144 -6.62 -4.88 12.89
N ALA A 145 -5.84 -4.57 13.92
CA ALA A 145 -6.26 -3.64 14.97
C ALA A 145 -6.53 -2.22 14.45
N ASP A 146 -5.73 -1.74 13.50
CA ASP A 146 -5.91 -0.39 12.94
C ASP A 146 -7.12 -0.34 12.01
N MET A 147 -7.39 -1.42 11.27
CA MET A 147 -8.59 -1.58 10.45
C MET A 147 -9.86 -1.63 11.31
N GLU A 148 -9.85 -2.41 12.40
CA GLU A 148 -10.98 -2.49 13.34
C GLU A 148 -11.27 -1.13 13.98
N LYS A 149 -10.22 -0.37 14.31
CA LYS A 149 -10.35 1.00 14.82
C LYS A 149 -10.92 1.95 13.76
N LEU A 150 -10.49 1.83 12.51
CA LEU A 150 -10.90 2.71 11.42
C LEU A 150 -12.37 2.51 11.03
N PHE A 151 -12.82 1.25 10.97
CA PHE A 151 -14.15 0.89 10.50
C PHE A 151 -15.16 0.58 11.61
N GLY A 152 -14.73 0.62 12.89
CA GLY A 152 -15.62 0.47 14.05
C GLY A 152 -16.27 -0.92 14.16
N GLY A 153 -15.65 -1.96 13.58
CA GLY A 153 -16.19 -3.31 13.50
C GLY A 153 -15.12 -4.38 13.71
N HIS A 154 -15.55 -5.62 13.98
CA HIS A 154 -14.65 -6.78 14.01
C HIS A 154 -14.25 -7.13 12.59
N THR A 155 -12.96 -7.20 12.29
CA THR A 155 -12.52 -7.77 11.02
C THR A 155 -12.84 -9.26 11.03
N PRO A 156 -13.36 -9.84 9.92
CA PRO A 156 -13.71 -11.24 9.85
C PRO A 156 -12.56 -12.11 10.35
N ASP A 157 -12.88 -13.13 11.15
CA ASP A 157 -11.87 -14.09 11.56
C ASP A 157 -11.26 -14.73 10.31
N PRO A 158 -9.94 -14.98 10.31
CA PRO A 158 -9.29 -15.62 9.17
C PRO A 158 -9.99 -16.94 8.87
N LEU A 159 -10.16 -17.25 7.58
CA LEU A 159 -10.72 -18.52 7.16
C LEU A 159 -9.98 -19.67 7.87
N PRO A 160 -10.70 -20.71 8.34
CA PRO A 160 -10.10 -21.82 9.09
C PRO A 160 -9.04 -22.56 8.27
N GLU A 161 -9.13 -22.49 6.95
CA GLU A 161 -8.13 -23.02 6.02
C GLU A 161 -7.37 -21.87 5.36
N LYS A 162 -6.03 -21.91 5.45
CA LYS A 162 -5.17 -20.96 4.73
C LYS A 162 -5.27 -21.25 3.24
N LEU A 163 -5.87 -20.33 2.48
CA LEU A 163 -5.85 -20.43 1.02
C LEU A 163 -4.39 -20.33 0.54
N PRO A 164 -3.91 -21.26 -0.29
CA PRO A 164 -2.58 -21.14 -0.86
C PRO A 164 -2.54 -19.91 -1.78
N MET A 165 -1.43 -19.18 -1.68
CA MET A 165 -1.20 -17.92 -2.39
C MET A 165 0.10 -18.05 -3.17
N GLN A 166 0.09 -17.62 -4.42
CA GLN A 166 1.27 -17.59 -5.29
C GLN A 166 1.58 -16.13 -5.67
N ILE A 167 2.85 -15.78 -5.73
CA ILE A 167 3.31 -14.44 -6.12
C ILE A 167 4.29 -14.61 -7.29
N SER A 168 3.99 -14.03 -8.44
CA SER A 168 4.83 -14.11 -9.66
C SER A 168 5.57 -12.80 -9.95
N TYR A 169 6.71 -12.83 -10.64
CA TYR A 169 7.47 -11.62 -11.04
C TYR A 169 7.93 -11.68 -12.50
N PRO A 170 8.17 -10.53 -13.18
CA PRO A 170 8.64 -10.50 -14.56
C PRO A 170 10.05 -11.08 -14.68
N ALA A 171 10.24 -12.03 -15.61
CA ALA A 171 11.58 -12.51 -15.96
C ALA A 171 12.38 -11.37 -16.63
N GLY A 172 13.65 -11.19 -16.24
CA GLY A 172 14.60 -10.32 -16.96
C GLY A 172 14.88 -8.93 -16.38
N ARG A 173 14.34 -8.56 -15.21
CA ARG A 173 14.85 -7.38 -14.47
C ARG A 173 16.13 -7.77 -13.73
N GLY A 174 17.27 -7.59 -14.38
CA GLY A 174 18.56 -7.52 -13.69
C GLY A 174 18.52 -6.33 -12.73
N VAL A 175 18.32 -6.60 -11.44
CA VAL A 175 18.44 -5.58 -10.40
C VAL A 175 19.94 -5.37 -10.19
N GLU A 176 20.52 -4.30 -10.74
CA GLU A 176 21.84 -3.83 -10.34
C GLU A 176 21.71 -3.34 -8.89
N ILE A 177 22.30 -4.08 -7.96
CA ILE A 177 22.41 -3.66 -6.55
C ILE A 177 23.55 -2.65 -6.50
N THR A 178 23.24 -1.38 -6.28
CA THR A 178 24.23 -0.44 -5.73
C THR A 178 24.30 -0.73 -4.23
N GLU A 179 25.35 -1.39 -3.77
CA GLU A 179 25.63 -1.48 -2.33
C GLU A 179 25.77 -0.06 -1.78
N VAL A 180 24.79 0.39 -1.01
CA VAL A 180 24.93 1.58 -0.19
C VAL A 180 25.43 1.09 1.16
N GLU A 181 26.73 1.22 1.40
CA GLU A 181 27.31 1.06 2.72
C GLU A 181 26.66 2.08 3.66
N VAL A 182 25.84 1.60 4.60
CA VAL A 182 25.35 2.44 5.69
C VAL A 182 26.35 2.29 6.84
N PRO A 183 27.01 3.36 7.30
CA PRO A 183 27.89 3.28 8.45
C PRO A 183 27.04 2.96 9.68
N TYR A 184 27.31 1.83 10.34
CA TYR A 184 26.79 1.57 11.67
C TYR A 184 27.51 2.49 12.66
N GLY A 185 26.75 3.39 13.29
CA GLY A 185 27.12 4.14 14.49
C GLY A 185 26.35 3.61 15.69
#